data_AF-A0AA36PI01-F1
#
_entry.id   AF-A0AA36PI01-F1
#
_cell.length_a   1.000
_cell.length_b   1.000
_cell.length_c   1.000
_cell.angle_alpha   90.00
_cell.angle_beta   90.00
_cell.angle_gamma   90.00
#
_symmetry.space_group_name_H-M   'P 1'
#
loop_
_entity.id
_entity.type
_entity.pdbx_description
1 polymer ?
#
loop_
_entity_poly.entity_id
_entity_poly.type
_entity_poly.pdbx_seq_one_letter_code
_entity_poly.pdbx_strand_id
1 'polypeptide(L)'
;MGTVQAWAPPLMWGPWVNLMGHVGNSNVYTVNFETESEAPSSFDVEIEYVTEASMQLIYTQGPGSYQIVASGAGTDRIRFKSHTLGQVIKVNY
;
A
#
# COMPACT_ATOMS: atom_id res chain seq x y z
N MET A 1 -8.87 -10.80 6.35
CA MET A 1 -8.76 -9.78 5.31
C MET A 1 -9.15 -8.46 5.95
N GLY A 2 -8.17 -7.59 6.17
CA GLY A 2 -8.36 -6.22 6.61
C GLY A 2 -8.64 -5.31 5.41
N THR A 3 -9.37 -4.24 5.64
CA THR A 3 -9.57 -3.19 4.64
C THR A 3 -9.19 -1.87 5.28
N VAL A 4 -8.42 -1.06 4.56
CA VAL A 4 -8.08 0.30 4.99
C VAL A 4 -8.28 1.27 3.83
N GLN A 5 -8.65 2.50 4.17
CA GLN A 5 -8.75 3.59 3.21
C GLN A 5 -7.52 4.47 3.30
N ALA A 6 -7.02 4.88 2.14
CA ALA A 6 -5.87 5.75 2.01
C ALA A 6 -6.21 6.92 1.09
N TRP A 7 -5.71 8.11 1.44
CA TRP A 7 -5.87 9.28 0.58
C TRP A 7 -4.67 9.41 -0.36
N ALA A 8 -4.94 9.46 -1.66
CA ALA A 8 -3.97 9.76 -2.70
C ALA A 8 -4.16 11.22 -3.16
N PRO A 9 -3.42 12.19 -2.59
CA PRO A 9 -3.48 13.56 -3.06
C PRO A 9 -2.94 13.70 -4.50
N PRO A 10 -3.38 14.74 -5.23
CA PRO A 10 -2.88 14.99 -6.58
C PRO A 10 -1.44 15.49 -6.53
N LEU A 11 -0.57 14.88 -7.34
CA LEU A 11 0.83 15.28 -7.58
C LEU A 11 1.78 15.21 -6.36
N MET A 12 1.31 14.77 -5.19
CA MET A 12 2.14 14.61 -3.99
C MET A 12 1.85 13.27 -3.30
N TRP A 13 2.76 12.85 -2.43
CA TRP A 13 2.58 11.64 -1.63
C TRP A 13 1.61 11.88 -0.47
N GLY A 14 0.63 10.99 -0.35
CA GLY A 14 -0.28 10.93 0.78
C GLY A 14 0.41 10.43 2.06
N PRO A 15 -0.31 10.46 3.19
CA PRO A 15 0.20 9.92 4.43
C PRO A 15 0.41 8.41 4.32
N TRP A 16 1.36 7.91 5.12
CA TRP A 16 1.52 6.47 5.30
C TRP A 16 0.32 5.88 6.04
N VAL A 17 -0.16 4.77 5.53
CA VAL A 17 -1.25 3.97 6.11
C VAL A 17 -0.67 2.63 6.53
N ASN A 18 -0.93 2.24 7.78
CA ASN A 18 -0.48 0.94 8.27
C ASN A 18 -1.39 -0.16 7.70
N LEU A 19 -0.78 -1.23 7.20
CA LEU A 19 -1.44 -2.42 6.72
C LEU A 19 -1.52 -3.42 7.87
N MET A 20 -0.66 -4.44 7.84
CA MET A 20 -0.62 -5.51 8.83
C MET A 20 0.67 -5.40 9.65
N GLY A 21 0.54 -5.61 10.96
CA GLY A 21 1.69 -5.90 11.82
C GLY A 21 1.95 -7.40 11.82
N HIS A 22 3.20 -7.79 11.64
CA HIS A 22 3.61 -9.20 11.66
C HIS A 22 4.77 -9.44 12.61
N VAL A 23 4.81 -10.65 13.16
CA VAL A 23 5.89 -11.16 14.00
C VAL A 23 6.09 -12.63 13.67
N GLY A 24 7.32 -13.01 13.28
CA GLY A 24 7.72 -14.39 13.02
C GLY A 24 8.10 -14.65 11.56
N ASN A 25 8.07 -15.93 11.17
CA ASN A 25 8.51 -16.36 9.85
C ASN A 25 7.56 -15.88 8.74
N SER A 26 8.09 -15.81 7.51
CA SER A 26 7.47 -15.38 6.25
C SER A 26 5.93 -15.25 6.27
N ASN A 27 5.44 -14.01 6.27
CA ASN A 27 4.06 -13.63 6.03
C ASN A 27 3.90 -13.20 4.56
N VAL A 28 3.16 -14.01 3.80
CA VAL A 28 2.85 -13.74 2.41
C VAL A 28 1.38 -13.38 2.30
N TYR A 29 1.09 -12.17 1.83
CA TYR A 29 -0.28 -11.71 1.60
C TYR A 29 -0.33 -10.77 0.40
N THR A 30 -1.50 -10.67 -0.22
CA THR A 30 -1.69 -9.83 -1.40
C THR A 30 -2.46 -8.59 -1.00
N VAL A 31 -1.89 -7.42 -1.30
CA VAL A 31 -2.56 -6.14 -1.16
C VAL A 31 -3.21 -5.76 -2.48
N ASN A 32 -4.51 -5.52 -2.45
CA ASN A 32 -5.29 -5.04 -3.60
C ASN A 32 -5.65 -3.58 -3.37
N PHE A 33 -5.30 -2.71 -4.30
CA PHE A 33 -5.57 -1.28 -4.24
C PHE A 33 -6.45 -0.84 -5.41
N GLU A 34 -7.65 -0.37 -5.07
CA GLU A 34 -8.67 0.10 -6.00
C GLU A 34 -9.15 1.50 -5.61
N THR A 35 -9.58 2.29 -6.58
CA THR A 35 -10.13 3.63 -6.30
C THR A 35 -11.61 3.53 -5.94
N GLU A 36 -12.01 4.14 -4.83
CA GLU A 36 -13.41 4.28 -4.41
C GLU A 36 -14.03 5.60 -4.89
N SER A 37 -13.27 6.43 -5.61
CA SER A 37 -13.71 7.76 -6.04
C SER A 37 -14.43 7.70 -7.40
N GLU A 38 -15.45 8.54 -7.57
CA GLU A 38 -16.23 8.61 -8.82
C GLU A 38 -15.41 9.11 -10.03
N ALA A 39 -14.29 9.79 -9.78
CA ALA A 39 -13.32 10.22 -10.79
C ALA A 39 -12.02 9.39 -10.66
N PRO A 40 -11.97 8.17 -11.19
CA PRO A 40 -10.80 7.31 -11.10
C PRO A 40 -9.62 7.93 -11.86
N SER A 41 -8.45 7.96 -11.21
CA SER A 41 -7.17 8.32 -11.84
C SER A 41 -6.15 7.23 -11.61
N SER A 42 -5.11 7.17 -12.46
CA SER A 42 -3.94 6.35 -12.14
C SER A 42 -3.17 6.96 -10.98
N PHE A 43 -2.52 6.10 -10.19
CA PHE A 43 -1.79 6.52 -9.01
C PHE A 43 -0.51 5.70 -8.83
N ASP A 44 0.51 6.35 -8.30
CA ASP A 44 1.70 5.68 -7.80
C ASP A 44 1.42 5.12 -6.40
N VAL A 45 2.02 3.98 -6.11
CA VAL A 45 1.91 3.24 -4.86
C VAL A 45 3.32 2.99 -4.34
N GLU A 46 3.52 3.25 -3.06
CA GLU A 46 4.76 2.95 -2.38
C GLU A 46 4.47 2.11 -1.14
N ILE A 47 5.16 0.97 -1.04
CA ILE A 47 4.95 -0.03 0.00
C ILE A 47 6.26 -0.21 0.74
N GLU A 48 6.22 -0.06 2.05
CA GLU A 48 7.32 -0.31 2.98
C GLU A 48 6.97 -1.54 3.82
N TYR A 49 7.77 -2.59 3.74
CA TYR A 49 7.57 -3.80 4.53
C TYR A 49 8.89 -4.33 5.10
N VAL A 50 8.81 -5.04 6.22
CA VAL A 50 9.99 -5.57 6.91
C VAL A 50 10.27 -7.00 6.45
N THR A 51 11.52 -7.29 6.13
CA THR A 51 12.04 -8.64 5.91
C THR A 51 13.13 -8.96 6.94
N GLU A 52 13.47 -10.24 7.10
CA GLU A 52 14.54 -10.73 7.97
C GLU A 52 15.89 -10.04 7.70
N ALA A 53 16.15 -9.64 6.46
CA ALA A 53 17.39 -8.99 6.07
C ALA A 53 17.36 -7.47 6.29
N SER A 54 16.27 -6.81 5.90
CA SER A 54 16.13 -5.35 6.00
C SER A 54 14.68 -4.90 5.78
N MET A 55 14.42 -3.61 6.02
CA MET A 55 13.26 -2.94 5.45
C MET A 55 13.37 -2.93 3.92
N GLN A 56 12.28 -3.27 3.25
CA GLN A 56 12.14 -3.26 1.79
C GLN A 56 11.14 -2.16 1.42
N LEU A 57 11.45 -1.47 0.33
CA LEU A 57 10.63 -0.39 -0.18
C LEU A 57 10.40 -0.62 -1.67
N ILE A 58 9.13 -0.73 -2.05
CA ILE A 58 8.71 -1.05 -3.41
C ILE A 58 7.84 0.06 -3.96
N TYR A 59 8.05 0.35 -5.24
CA TYR A 59 7.24 1.26 -6.02
C TYR A 59 6.46 0.49 -7.07
N THR A 60 5.16 0.73 -7.13
CA THR A 60 4.28 0.18 -8.16
C THR A 60 3.22 1.23 -8.54
N GLN A 61 2.33 0.89 -9.48
CA GLN A 61 1.25 1.75 -9.92
C GLN A 61 -0.09 1.03 -9.82
N GLY A 62 -1.15 1.78 -9.56
CA GLY A 62 -2.51 1.26 -9.44
C GLY A 62 -3.51 1.94 -10.38
N PRO A 63 -4.73 1.40 -10.46
CA PRO A 63 -5.27 0.29 -9.66
C PRO A 63 -4.68 -1.09 -9.99
N GLY A 64 -4.58 -1.98 -9.00
CA GLY A 64 -3.92 -3.28 -9.16
C GLY A 64 -3.77 -4.07 -7.86
N SER A 65 -2.86 -5.05 -7.88
CA SER A 65 -2.50 -5.82 -6.69
C SER A 65 -1.01 -6.07 -6.63
N TYR A 66 -0.49 -6.24 -5.42
CA TYR A 66 0.91 -6.57 -5.17
C TYR A 66 1.02 -7.61 -4.06
N GLN A 67 1.89 -8.61 -4.23
CA GLN A 67 2.13 -9.61 -3.21
C GLN A 67 3.28 -9.17 -2.31
N ILE A 68 2.99 -8.96 -1.04
CA ILE A 68 3.98 -8.67 -0.01
C ILE A 68 4.49 -9.99 0.55
N VAL A 69 5.81 -10.11 0.64
CA VAL A 69 6.52 -11.24 1.26
C VAL A 69 7.35 -10.65 2.40
N ALA A 70 6.69 -10.49 3.56
CA ALA A 70 7.28 -9.90 4.74
C ALA A 70 7.83 -10.99 5.67
N SER A 71 8.92 -10.73 6.39
CA SER A 71 9.48 -11.67 7.36
C SER A 71 10.11 -10.92 8.53
N GLY A 72 10.20 -11.56 9.70
CA GLY A 72 10.68 -10.91 10.92
C GLY A 72 9.57 -10.23 11.72
N ALA A 73 9.87 -9.08 12.32
CA ALA A 73 8.93 -8.35 13.18
C ALA A 73 8.84 -6.88 12.76
N GLY A 74 7.64 -6.42 12.43
CA GLY A 74 7.44 -5.06 11.91
C GLY A 74 5.97 -4.72 11.64
N THR A 75 5.75 -3.55 11.07
CA THR A 75 4.44 -3.13 10.56
C THR A 75 4.62 -2.62 9.15
N ASP A 76 3.89 -3.22 8.23
CA ASP A 76 3.93 -2.84 6.83
C ASP A 76 3.09 -1.57 6.61
N ARG A 77 3.56 -0.72 5.70
CA ARG A 77 2.96 0.58 5.41
C ARG A 77 2.82 0.79 3.93
N ILE A 78 1.80 1.55 3.56
CA ILE A 78 1.53 1.91 2.17
C ILE A 78 1.18 3.39 2.08
N ARG A 79 1.62 4.06 1.01
CA ARG A 79 1.17 5.41 0.65
C ARG A 79 0.91 5.51 -0.84
N PHE A 80 0.13 6.52 -1.20
CA PHE A 80 -0.36 6.70 -2.56
C PHE A 80 -0.14 8.13 -3.03
N LYS A 81 0.06 8.29 -4.33
CA LYS A 81 0.13 9.58 -5.00
C LYS A 81 -0.70 9.52 -6.27
N SER A 82 -1.68 10.40 -6.38
CA SER A 82 -2.50 10.46 -7.59
C SER A 82 -1.83 11.30 -8.67
N HIS A 83 -1.99 10.90 -9.94
CA HIS A 83 -1.39 11.64 -11.06
C HIS A 83 -2.19 12.89 -11.46
N THR A 84 -3.51 12.91 -11.25
CA THR A 84 -4.36 14.02 -11.72
C THR A 84 -5.24 14.60 -10.63
N LEU A 85 -6.13 13.78 -10.05
CA LEU A 85 -7.15 14.22 -9.09
C LEU A 85 -6.98 13.48 -7.76
N GLY A 86 -7.19 14.20 -6.65
CA GLY A 86 -7.20 13.57 -5.34
C GLY A 86 -8.27 12.47 -5.28
N GLN A 87 -7.90 11.29 -4.81
CA GLN A 87 -8.82 10.15 -4.74
C GLN A 87 -8.59 9.34 -3.47
N VAL A 88 -9.65 8.68 -3.03
CA VAL A 88 -9.61 7.70 -1.94
C VAL A 88 -9.36 6.33 -2.55
N ILE A 89 -8.29 5.69 -2.10
CA ILE A 89 -7.90 4.34 -2.47
C ILE A 89 -8.32 3.39 -1.35
N LYS A 90 -9.04 2.36 -1.71
CA LYS A 90 -9.34 1.24 -0.83
C LYS A 90 -8.26 0.19 -1.00
N VAL A 91 -7.70 -0.24 0.12
CA VAL A 91 -6.68 -1.28 0.18
C VAL A 91 -7.22 -2.47 0.95
N ASN A 92 -7.28 -3.62 0.30
CA ASN A 92 -7.65 -4.90 0.92
C ASN A 92 -6.40 -5.75 1.09
N TYR A 93 -6.19 -6.30 2.29
CA TYR A 93 -4.98 -7.06 2.66
C TYR A 93 -5.26 -8.23 3.61
#